data_AF-A0A1W9V8K4-F1
#
_entry.id   AF-A0A1W9V8K4-F1
#
_cell.length_a   1.000
_cell.length_b   1.000
_cell.length_c   1.000
_cell.angle_alpha   90.00
_cell.angle_beta   90.00
_cell.angle_gamma   90.00
#
_symmetry.space_group_name_H-M   'P 1'
#
loop_
_entity.id
_entity.type
_entity.pdbx_description
1 polymer ?
#
loop_
_entity_poly.entity_id
_entity_poly.type
_entity_poly.pdbx_seq_one_letter_code
_entity_poly.pdbx_strand_id
1 'polypeptide(L)'
;MKKSLLIVFVLTLALVLTACGGAPAAPEEPAAPVAEEPVAEEPAAEEPAAEEPAAEEPAEPFKVAIIMPSSITDLAFSQSMFDALLAVQA
;
A
#
# COMPACT_ATOMS: atom_id res chain seq x y z
N MET A 1 25.69 25.20 -30.35
CA MET A 1 24.40 24.49 -30.38
C MET A 1 24.48 23.07 -29.85
N LYS A 2 25.39 22.22 -30.35
CA LYS A 2 25.58 20.82 -29.87
C LYS A 2 25.93 20.71 -28.37
N LYS A 3 26.83 21.58 -27.90
CA LYS A 3 27.27 21.62 -26.49
C LYS A 3 26.15 22.09 -25.56
N SER A 4 25.40 23.11 -25.97
CA SER A 4 24.21 23.60 -25.26
C SER A 4 23.11 22.55 -25.23
N LEU A 5 22.90 21.81 -26.32
CA LEU A 5 21.95 20.70 -26.38
C LEU A 5 22.34 19.56 -25.42
N LEU A 6 23.63 19.24 -25.35
CA LEU A 6 24.16 18.23 -24.42
C LEU A 6 24.00 18.69 -22.95
N ILE A 7 24.26 19.97 -22.66
CA ILE A 7 24.07 20.53 -21.32
C ILE A 7 22.59 20.49 -20.91
N VAL A 8 21.67 20.87 -21.79
CA VAL A 8 20.22 20.82 -21.51
C VAL A 8 19.77 19.38 -21.25
N PHE A 9 20.22 18.41 -22.06
CA PHE A 9 19.88 17.00 -21.89
C PHE A 9 20.36 16.43 -20.55
N VAL A 10 21.60 16.75 -20.14
CA VAL A 10 22.16 16.32 -18.84
C VAL A 10 21.39 16.96 -17.68
N LEU A 11 21.01 18.23 -17.81
CA LEU A 11 20.29 18.96 -16.76
C LEU A 11 18.86 18.40 -16.59
N THR A 12 18.18 18.05 -17.70
CA THR A 12 16.88 17.37 -17.63
C THR A 12 16.97 15.98 -17.02
N LEU A 13 18.04 15.22 -17.33
CA LEU A 13 18.23 13.87 -16.77
C LEU A 13 18.48 13.92 -15.25
N ALA A 14 19.29 14.87 -14.80
CA ALA A 14 19.58 15.07 -13.37
C ALA A 14 18.31 15.42 -12.56
N LEU A 15 17.42 16.21 -13.14
CA LEU A 15 16.16 16.62 -12.49
C LEU A 15 15.19 15.44 -12.32
N VAL A 16 15.14 14.52 -13.29
CA VAL A 16 14.32 13.30 -13.22
C VAL A 16 14.82 12.34 -12.13
N LEU A 17 16.15 12.21 -11.98
CA LEU A 17 16.77 11.35 -10.96
C LEU A 17 16.49 11.84 -9.53
N THR A 18 16.35 13.15 -9.30
CA THR A 18 16.04 13.70 -7.97
C THR A 18 14.56 13.62 -7.61
N ALA A 19 13.67 13.51 -8.60
CA ALA A 19 12.23 13.45 -8.37
C ALA A 19 11.72 12.06 -7.94
N CYS A 20 12.51 10.99 -8.13
CA CYS A 20 12.08 9.61 -7.86
C CYS A 20 12.75 8.97 -6.62
N GLY A 21 13.66 9.69 -5.95
CA GLY A 21 14.45 9.16 -4.83
C GLY A 21 13.98 9.69 -3.47
N GLY A 22 12.78 9.33 -3.04
CA GLY A 22 12.35 9.54 -1.66
C GLY A 22 13.16 8.66 -0.71
N ALA A 23 13.97 9.27 0.16
CA ALA A 23 14.69 8.55 1.20
C ALA A 23 13.70 7.88 2.17
N PRO A 24 13.86 6.58 2.50
CA PRO A 24 13.07 5.99 3.58
C PRO A 24 13.50 6.64 4.90
N ALA A 25 12.53 7.23 5.61
CA ALA A 25 12.69 7.59 7.01
C ALA A 25 13.05 6.32 7.79
N ALA A 26 14.12 6.40 8.59
CA ALA A 26 14.51 5.34 9.51
C ALA A 26 13.36 5.06 10.50
N PRO A 27 13.03 3.79 10.81
CA PRO A 27 12.03 3.48 11.83
C PRO A 27 12.54 3.93 13.20
N GLU A 28 11.77 4.78 13.89
CA GLU A 28 11.92 4.96 15.32
C GLU A 28 11.49 3.66 16.02
N GLU A 29 12.41 3.11 16.82
CA GLU A 29 12.23 1.91 17.64
C GLU A 29 11.35 2.27 18.85
N PRO A 30 10.13 1.71 19.00
CA PRO A 30 9.37 1.89 20.23
C PRO A 30 9.94 0.97 21.32
N ALA A 31 10.19 1.56 22.49
CA ALA A 31 10.70 0.89 23.68
C ALA A 31 9.92 -0.37 24.07
N ALA A 32 10.66 -1.38 24.53
CA ALA A 32 10.16 -2.67 24.98
C ALA A 32 9.06 -2.55 26.06
N PRO A 33 8.02 -3.41 26.02
CA PRO A 33 6.96 -3.42 27.02
C PRO A 33 7.48 -3.93 28.38
N VAL A 34 7.02 -3.27 29.45
CA VAL A 34 7.20 -3.70 30.84
C VAL A 34 6.44 -5.00 31.05
N ALA A 35 7.13 -6.02 31.58
CA ALA A 35 6.57 -7.32 31.91
C ALA A 35 5.65 -7.20 33.13
N GLU A 36 4.36 -7.49 32.94
CA GLU A 36 3.45 -7.88 34.02
C GLU A 36 3.58 -9.40 34.25
N GLU A 37 3.74 -9.78 35.52
CA GLU A 37 3.84 -11.18 35.95
C GLU A 37 2.55 -11.96 35.62
N PRO A 38 2.63 -13.18 35.09
CA PRO A 38 1.44 -13.95 34.75
C PRO A 38 0.78 -14.47 36.04
N VAL A 39 -0.47 -14.05 36.27
CA VAL A 39 -1.39 -14.76 37.15
C VAL A 39 -1.70 -16.11 36.49
N ALA A 40 -1.32 -17.20 37.16
CA ALA A 40 -1.65 -18.54 36.74
C ALA A 40 -3.17 -18.77 36.90
N GLU A 41 -3.91 -18.69 35.80
CA GLU A 41 -5.23 -19.29 35.69
C GLU A 41 -5.07 -20.80 35.45
N GLU A 42 -5.76 -21.61 36.26
CA GLU A 42 -5.87 -23.06 36.08
C GLU A 42 -6.45 -23.37 34.69
N PRO A 43 -5.92 -24.36 33.95
CA PRO A 43 -6.48 -24.72 32.67
C PRO A 43 -7.83 -25.42 32.90
N ALA A 44 -8.92 -24.71 32.64
CA ALA A 44 -10.20 -25.36 32.34
C ALA A 44 -10.00 -26.20 31.08
N ALA A 45 -10.01 -27.52 31.24
CA ALA A 45 -10.06 -28.45 30.15
C ALA A 45 -11.44 -28.32 29.47
N GLU A 46 -11.53 -27.48 28.44
CA GLU A 46 -12.61 -27.56 27.46
C GLU A 46 -12.19 -28.52 26.33
N GLU A 47 -13.10 -29.45 26.03
CA GLU A 47 -12.95 -30.53 25.05
C GLU A 47 -12.56 -29.98 23.67
N PRO A 48 -11.81 -30.73 22.84
CA PRO A 48 -11.55 -30.31 21.47
C PRO A 48 -12.88 -30.24 20.71
N ALA A 49 -13.38 -29.03 20.51
CA ALA A 49 -14.40 -28.77 19.51
C ALA A 49 -13.82 -29.24 18.18
N ALA A 50 -14.40 -30.31 17.62
CA ALA A 50 -14.13 -30.69 16.25
C ALA A 50 -14.60 -29.54 15.36
N GLU A 51 -13.67 -28.70 14.93
CA GLU A 51 -13.90 -27.76 13.86
C GLU A 51 -14.15 -28.58 12.59
N GLU A 52 -15.42 -28.76 12.24
CA GLU A 52 -15.77 -29.12 10.87
C GLU A 52 -15.14 -28.07 9.96
N PRO A 53 -14.43 -28.45 8.88
CA PRO A 53 -13.90 -27.47 7.95
C PRO A 53 -15.10 -26.74 7.36
N ALA A 54 -15.31 -25.50 7.81
CA ALA A 54 -16.21 -24.58 7.15
C ALA A 54 -15.72 -24.53 5.70
N ALA A 55 -16.56 -25.03 4.79
CA ALA A 55 -16.30 -24.85 3.37
C ALA A 55 -16.27 -23.33 3.15
N GLU A 56 -15.09 -22.78 2.91
CA GLU A 56 -14.93 -21.40 2.50
C GLU A 56 -15.64 -21.26 1.16
N GLU A 57 -16.89 -20.80 1.20
CA GLU A 57 -17.56 -20.33 -0.01
C GLU A 57 -16.68 -19.24 -0.63
N PRO A 58 -16.48 -19.23 -1.96
CA PRO A 58 -15.68 -18.21 -2.59
C PRO A 58 -16.29 -16.85 -2.26
N ALA A 59 -15.55 -16.05 -1.48
CA ALA A 59 -15.98 -14.71 -1.12
C ALA A 59 -16.25 -13.91 -2.40
N GLU A 60 -17.42 -13.27 -2.48
CA GLU A 60 -17.75 -12.42 -3.61
C GLU A 60 -16.71 -11.29 -3.76
N PRO A 61 -16.36 -10.89 -4.99
CA PRO A 61 -15.36 -9.85 -5.21
C PRO A 61 -15.81 -8.52 -4.62
N PHE A 62 -15.00 -7.96 -3.71
CA PHE A 62 -15.23 -6.67 -3.09
C PHE A 62 -15.24 -5.54 -4.13
N LYS A 63 -16.33 -4.76 -4.19
CA LYS A 63 -16.53 -3.69 -5.18
C LYS A 63 -16.20 -2.33 -4.56
N VAL A 64 -15.40 -1.55 -5.29
CA VAL A 64 -14.99 -0.18 -4.91
C VAL A 64 -15.47 0.79 -5.98
N ALA A 65 -15.98 1.96 -5.57
CA ALA A 65 -16.38 3.02 -6.48
C ALA A 65 -15.75 4.35 -6.06
N ILE A 66 -15.40 5.18 -7.04
CA ILE A 66 -14.80 6.50 -6.83
C ILE A 66 -15.61 7.53 -7.62
N ILE A 67 -15.97 8.64 -6.97
CA ILE A 67 -16.59 9.80 -7.63
C ILE A 67 -15.50 10.82 -7.88
N MET A 68 -15.31 11.19 -9.15
CA MET A 68 -14.26 12.12 -9.59
C MET A 68 -14.90 13.40 -10.14
N PRO A 69 -14.24 14.57 -9.97
CA PRO A 69 -14.79 15.86 -10.40
C PRO A 69 -14.69 16.11 -11.92
N SER A 70 -13.96 15.26 -12.66
CA SER A 70 -13.72 15.38 -14.11
C SER A 70 -13.81 14.01 -14.81
N SER A 71 -13.60 14.00 -16.12
CA SER A 71 -13.66 12.79 -16.95
C SER A 71 -12.43 11.90 -16.77
N ILE A 72 -12.56 10.63 -17.15
CA ILE A 72 -11.46 9.65 -17.15
C ILE A 72 -10.37 9.97 -18.18
N THR A 73 -10.62 10.92 -19.10
CA THR A 73 -9.69 11.31 -20.18
C THR A 73 -9.06 12.68 -19.95
N ASP A 74 -9.08 13.18 -18.71
CA ASP A 74 -8.56 14.51 -18.33
C ASP A 74 -7.01 14.60 -18.42
N LEU A 75 -6.32 13.49 -18.71
CA LEU A 75 -4.85 13.39 -18.78
C LEU A 75 -4.14 13.88 -17.50
N ALA A 76 -4.86 13.85 -16.38
CA ALA A 76 -4.46 14.43 -15.11
C ALA A 76 -4.97 13.56 -13.95
N PHE A 77 -5.38 14.20 -12.85
CA PHE A 77 -5.68 13.54 -11.58
C PHE A 77 -6.79 12.47 -11.70
N SER A 78 -7.91 12.77 -12.37
CA SER A 78 -9.02 11.83 -12.53
C SER A 78 -8.63 10.58 -13.33
N GLN A 79 -7.74 10.71 -14.32
CA GLN A 79 -7.23 9.55 -15.06
C GLN A 79 -6.38 8.65 -14.14
N SER A 80 -5.46 9.23 -13.37
CA SER A 80 -4.61 8.46 -12.45
C SER A 80 -5.42 7.69 -11.39
N MET A 81 -6.52 8.28 -10.90
CA MET A 81 -7.45 7.64 -9.98
C MET A 81 -8.21 6.48 -10.62
N PHE A 82 -8.66 6.65 -11.86
CA PHE A 82 -9.36 5.61 -12.61
C PHE A 82 -8.44 4.43 -12.94
N ASP A 83 -7.23 4.70 -13.38
CA ASP A 83 -6.24 3.66 -13.70
C ASP A 83 -5.88 2.84 -12.45
N ALA A 84 -5.74 3.49 -11.29
CA ALA A 84 -5.53 2.82 -10.01
C ALA A 84 -6.74 1.95 -9.61
N LEU A 85 -7.97 2.43 -9.83
CA LEU A 85 -9.19 1.65 -9.55
C LEU A 85 -9.22 0.37 -10.38
N LEU A 86 -8.90 0.46 -11.67
CA LEU A 86 -8.84 -0.71 -12.56
C LEU A 86 -7.76 -1.70 -12.11
N ALA A 87 -6.60 -1.23 -11.66
CA ALA A 87 -5.54 -2.10 -11.16
C ALA A 87 -5.92 -2.84 -9.87
N VAL A 88 -6.71 -2.22 -8.99
CA VAL A 88 -7.20 -2.84 -7.74
C VAL A 88 -8.32 -3.85 -8.01
N GLN A 89 -9.08 -3.68 -9.08
CA GLN A 89 -10.22 -4.52 -9.43
C GLN A 89 -9.90 -5.62 -10.46
N ALA A 90 -8.65 -5.71 -10.89
CA ALA A 90 -8.16 -6.69 -11.88
C ALA A 90 -8.05 -8.12 -11.30
#